data_AF-A0A2C9KUF1-F1
#
_entry.id   AF-A0A2C9KUF1-F1
#
_cell.length_a   1.000
_cell.length_b   1.000
_cell.length_c   1.000
_cell.angle_alpha   90.00
_cell.angle_beta   90.00
_cell.angle_gamma   90.00
#
_symmetry.space_group_name_H-M   'P 1'
#
loop_
_entity.id
_entity.type
_entity.pdbx_description
1 polymer ?
#
loop_
_entity_poly.entity_id
_entity_poly.type
_entity_poly.pdbx_seq_one_letter_code
_entity_poly.pdbx_strand_id
1 'polypeptide(L)'
;MPDTEWPMSIDKMWYSLDLGPVHLISFSSEVFYLKDNKYATAQHNWLIKDLEAAGKNRQNVPWLIAFGNRPFYCTYENPRLDCNQKKSNIKTGLEDIFFHYGVDLVIQSYGGAYERTYPMLKNVATATNYSNPNGPVYIISGSANHYDLEYNFTDPAPNWSAFRFVNESVLTVGRLRVVNASALEYEQVNVKDSSVIDTFVIQQEHHGQFSMQDLSSNIVAEVDKNIVDAGGKPGHLNIDELKAPKSPVEALLEGDTKLRIIIGGSCAGVAVILVSMFIFAKKCKRKSKSTRRWEQMDINYGKKFYTKAPEKDEDNDFEIDMSEGTEPTRKLLNADN
;
A
#
# COMPACT_ATOMS: atom_id res chain seq x y z
N MET A 1 9.46 -11.28 3.07
CA MET A 1 10.15 -12.00 1.99
C MET A 1 10.62 -13.36 2.52
N PRO A 2 11.04 -14.29 1.65
CA PRO A 2 12.06 -15.28 2.01
C PRO A 2 13.29 -14.59 2.61
N ASP A 3 13.96 -15.25 3.56
CA ASP A 3 15.31 -14.92 4.06
C ASP A 3 15.56 -13.49 4.58
N THR A 4 14.51 -12.76 5.00
CA THR A 4 14.64 -11.44 5.67
C THR A 4 14.40 -11.51 7.17
N GLU A 5 15.34 -10.98 7.95
CA GLU A 5 15.21 -10.79 9.40
C GLU A 5 14.09 -9.79 9.78
N TRP A 6 13.64 -9.86 11.04
CA TRP A 6 12.57 -9.03 11.59
C TRP A 6 13.13 -8.08 12.67
N PRO A 7 12.72 -6.80 12.73
CA PRO A 7 11.70 -6.13 11.90
C PRO A 7 12.18 -5.81 10.48
N MET A 8 11.32 -6.10 9.51
CA MET A 8 11.60 -5.91 8.09
C MET A 8 11.52 -4.42 7.71
N SER A 9 12.48 -3.93 6.93
CA SER A 9 12.52 -2.55 6.45
C SER A 9 11.51 -2.31 5.32
N ILE A 10 10.98 -1.08 5.21
CA ILE A 10 9.85 -0.75 4.30
C ILE A 10 10.25 -0.94 2.82
N ASP A 11 11.51 -0.71 2.49
CA ASP A 11 12.13 -0.95 1.17
C ASP A 11 12.22 -2.44 0.77
N LYS A 12 11.83 -3.36 1.67
CA LYS A 12 11.83 -4.82 1.46
C LYS A 12 10.44 -5.45 1.60
N MET A 13 9.38 -4.65 1.46
CA MET A 13 7.99 -5.12 1.57
C MET A 13 7.40 -5.67 0.26
N TRP A 14 8.19 -5.77 -0.81
CA TRP A 14 7.77 -6.26 -2.13
C TRP A 14 8.81 -7.20 -2.73
N TYR A 15 8.38 -8.28 -3.37
CA TYR A 15 9.26 -9.31 -3.94
C TYR A 15 8.53 -10.15 -4.98
N SER A 16 9.29 -10.87 -5.78
CA SER A 16 8.78 -11.83 -6.77
C SER A 16 9.49 -13.18 -6.65
N LEU A 17 8.87 -14.23 -7.18
CA LEU A 17 9.46 -15.57 -7.33
C LEU A 17 8.67 -16.42 -8.34
N ASP A 18 9.39 -17.34 -9.01
CA ASP A 18 8.81 -18.26 -9.99
C ASP A 18 8.46 -19.61 -9.31
N LEU A 19 7.18 -20.02 -9.34
CA LEU A 19 6.70 -21.36 -8.96
C LEU A 19 6.15 -22.10 -10.18
N GLY A 20 7.01 -22.89 -10.83
CA GLY A 20 6.63 -23.63 -12.03
C GLY A 20 6.14 -22.69 -13.14
N PRO A 21 4.89 -22.81 -13.62
CA PRO A 21 4.36 -21.95 -14.68
C PRO A 21 3.91 -20.55 -14.20
N VAL A 22 4.18 -20.17 -12.93
CA VAL A 22 3.69 -18.93 -12.33
C VAL A 22 4.83 -18.05 -11.86
N HIS A 23 4.80 -16.77 -12.24
CA HIS A 23 5.58 -15.71 -11.63
C HIS A 23 4.68 -14.97 -10.62
N LEU A 24 4.98 -15.14 -9.33
CA LEU A 24 4.23 -14.54 -8.22
C LEU A 24 4.86 -13.21 -7.82
N ILE A 25 4.04 -12.16 -7.68
CA ILE A 25 4.49 -10.80 -7.34
C ILE A 25 3.80 -10.32 -6.06
N SER A 26 4.54 -10.22 -4.96
CA SER A 26 4.09 -9.57 -3.73
C SER A 26 4.34 -8.07 -3.81
N PHE A 27 3.29 -7.24 -3.75
CA PHE A 27 3.40 -5.78 -3.69
C PHE A 27 2.82 -5.22 -2.39
N SER A 28 3.47 -4.18 -1.85
CA SER A 28 2.93 -3.42 -0.73
C SER A 28 1.98 -2.34 -1.26
N SER A 29 0.73 -2.36 -0.82
CA SER A 29 -0.21 -1.25 -1.07
C SER A 29 0.07 -0.05 -0.17
N GLU A 30 0.63 -0.27 1.03
CA GLU A 30 0.71 0.76 2.07
C GLU A 30 1.72 1.87 1.73
N VAL A 31 2.74 1.57 0.90
CA VAL A 31 3.74 2.57 0.49
C VAL A 31 3.15 3.75 -0.28
N PHE A 32 2.00 3.56 -0.94
CA PHE A 32 1.26 4.60 -1.65
C PHE A 32 0.41 5.50 -0.74
N TYR A 33 0.38 5.23 0.58
CA TYR A 33 -0.30 6.04 1.60
C TYR A 33 0.66 6.58 2.67
N LEU A 34 1.97 6.34 2.51
CA LEU A 34 3.01 6.99 3.30
C LEU A 34 3.18 8.44 2.84
N LYS A 35 3.59 9.33 3.76
CA LYS A 35 3.96 10.72 3.44
C LYS A 35 5.30 10.85 2.68
N ASP A 36 6.00 9.74 2.46
CA ASP A 36 7.33 9.67 1.89
C ASP A 36 7.27 8.80 0.63
N ASN A 37 7.09 9.47 -0.51
CA ASN A 37 6.86 8.83 -1.80
C ASN A 37 8.03 7.96 -2.27
N LYS A 38 9.23 8.07 -1.66
CA LYS A 38 10.42 7.31 -2.10
C LYS A 38 10.19 5.80 -2.11
N TYR A 39 9.37 5.26 -1.20
CA TYR A 39 9.07 3.83 -1.14
C TYR A 39 8.12 3.40 -2.27
N ALA A 40 7.13 4.23 -2.61
CA ALA A 40 6.26 4.01 -3.76
C ALA A 40 7.05 4.07 -5.07
N THR A 41 7.91 5.09 -5.24
CA THR A 41 8.80 5.23 -6.40
C THR A 41 9.81 4.07 -6.49
N ALA A 42 10.35 3.59 -5.36
CA ALA A 42 11.24 2.44 -5.33
C ALA A 42 10.53 1.13 -5.73
N GLN A 43 9.33 0.88 -5.20
CA GLN A 43 8.52 -0.30 -5.58
C GLN A 43 8.12 -0.26 -7.05
N HIS A 44 7.65 0.89 -7.55
CA HIS A 44 7.31 1.11 -8.96
C HIS A 44 8.50 0.79 -9.89
N ASN A 45 9.68 1.34 -9.57
CA ASN A 45 10.89 1.16 -10.39
C ASN A 45 11.56 -0.21 -10.24
N TRP A 46 11.24 -0.96 -9.18
CA TRP A 46 11.55 -2.38 -9.07
C TRP A 46 10.59 -3.21 -9.93
N LEU A 47 9.29 -3.01 -9.76
CA LEU A 47 8.23 -3.79 -10.42
C LEU A 47 8.31 -3.73 -11.94
N ILE A 48 8.64 -2.56 -12.51
CA ILE A 48 8.86 -2.43 -13.96
C ILE A 48 10.00 -3.37 -14.44
N LYS A 49 11.09 -3.48 -13.70
CA LYS A 49 12.25 -4.33 -14.07
C LYS A 49 11.96 -5.81 -13.88
N ASP A 50 11.19 -6.13 -12.85
CA ASP A 50 10.72 -7.46 -12.51
C ASP A 50 9.79 -8.01 -13.61
N LEU A 51 8.76 -7.25 -13.96
CA LEU A 51 7.86 -7.57 -15.07
C LEU A 51 8.55 -7.55 -16.44
N GLU A 52 9.55 -6.71 -16.64
CA GLU A 52 10.42 -6.78 -17.82
C GLU A 52 11.26 -8.08 -17.89
N ALA A 53 11.57 -8.71 -16.76
CA ALA A 53 12.27 -10.00 -16.71
C ALA A 53 11.27 -11.15 -16.90
N ALA A 54 10.14 -11.12 -16.19
CA ALA A 54 9.05 -12.10 -16.33
C ALA A 54 8.48 -12.12 -17.76
N GLY A 55 8.32 -10.95 -18.40
CA GLY A 55 7.90 -10.83 -19.80
C GLY A 55 8.89 -11.46 -20.80
N LYS A 56 10.19 -11.45 -20.49
CA LYS A 56 11.22 -12.19 -21.28
C LYS A 56 11.20 -13.69 -20.97
N ASN A 57 10.71 -14.08 -19.79
CA ASN A 57 10.56 -15.48 -19.33
C ASN A 57 9.15 -16.06 -19.56
N ARG A 58 8.23 -15.33 -20.20
CA ARG A 58 6.77 -15.65 -20.28
C ARG A 58 6.44 -17.04 -20.85
N GLN A 59 7.36 -17.65 -21.61
CA GLN A 59 7.27 -19.03 -22.11
C GLN A 59 7.40 -20.09 -21.00
N ASN A 60 8.19 -19.80 -19.95
CA ASN A 60 8.34 -20.66 -18.77
C ASN A 60 7.35 -20.26 -17.66
N VAL A 61 7.05 -18.96 -17.52
CA VAL A 61 6.06 -18.41 -16.59
C VAL A 61 4.86 -17.78 -17.33
N PRO A 62 3.96 -18.61 -17.90
CA PRO A 62 2.74 -18.15 -18.54
C PRO A 62 1.72 -17.53 -17.59
N TRP A 63 1.88 -17.51 -16.27
CA TRP A 63 0.97 -16.77 -15.39
C TRP A 63 1.70 -15.71 -14.57
N LEU A 64 1.36 -14.42 -14.73
CA LEU A 64 1.79 -13.37 -13.81
C LEU A 64 0.66 -13.13 -12.81
N ILE A 65 0.91 -13.38 -11.52
CA ILE A 65 -0.12 -13.25 -10.47
C ILE A 65 0.42 -12.34 -9.38
N ALA A 66 -0.18 -11.14 -9.29
CA ALA A 66 0.16 -10.16 -8.28
C ALA A 66 -0.71 -10.33 -7.02
N PHE A 67 -0.15 -10.05 -5.84
CA PHE A 67 -0.91 -10.05 -4.59
C PHE A 67 -0.47 -8.95 -3.62
N GLY A 68 -1.43 -8.42 -2.89
CA GLY A 68 -1.24 -7.31 -1.95
C GLY A 68 -2.44 -7.11 -1.02
N ASN A 69 -2.40 -6.05 -0.21
CA ASN A 69 -3.44 -5.76 0.79
C ASN A 69 -4.61 -4.97 0.16
N ARG A 70 -4.52 -3.63 0.05
CA ARG A 70 -5.65 -2.79 -0.42
C ARG A 70 -6.09 -3.10 -1.86
N PRO A 71 -7.40 -3.22 -2.13
CA PRO A 71 -7.94 -3.60 -3.43
C PRO A 71 -7.89 -2.44 -4.44
N PHE A 72 -7.67 -2.69 -5.73
CA PHE A 72 -7.84 -1.64 -6.75
C PHE A 72 -9.32 -1.29 -6.90
N TYR A 73 -10.16 -2.32 -7.04
CA TYR A 73 -11.59 -2.20 -7.31
C TYR A 73 -12.38 -2.82 -6.18
N CYS A 74 -13.43 -2.13 -5.73
CA CYS A 74 -14.36 -2.63 -4.72
C CYS A 74 -15.72 -1.93 -4.86
N THR A 75 -16.79 -2.60 -4.45
CA THR A 75 -18.12 -2.01 -4.30
C THR A 75 -18.50 -1.77 -2.84
N TYR A 76 -17.52 -1.72 -1.93
CA TYR A 76 -17.74 -1.43 -0.51
C TYR A 76 -18.13 0.04 -0.26
N GLU A 77 -19.15 0.27 0.56
CA GLU A 77 -19.60 1.60 0.99
C GLU A 77 -18.75 2.20 2.13
N ASN A 78 -17.45 1.89 2.16
CA ASN A 78 -16.55 2.28 3.24
C ASN A 78 -15.73 3.55 2.87
N PRO A 79 -15.93 4.71 3.55
CA PRO A 79 -15.22 5.95 3.22
C PRO A 79 -13.73 5.96 3.61
N ARG A 80 -13.22 4.89 4.25
CA ARG A 80 -11.77 4.69 4.50
C ARG A 80 -11.07 4.01 3.31
N LEU A 81 -11.81 3.67 2.27
CA LEU A 81 -11.31 3.09 1.03
C LEU A 81 -11.44 4.07 -0.15
N ASP A 82 -10.45 4.01 -1.04
CA ASP A 82 -10.39 4.73 -2.31
C ASP A 82 -10.65 3.83 -3.53
N CYS A 83 -10.85 2.51 -3.33
CA CYS A 83 -11.09 1.54 -4.41
C CYS A 83 -12.41 1.74 -5.17
N ASN A 84 -13.42 2.29 -4.50
CA ASN A 84 -14.70 2.71 -5.11
C ASN A 84 -14.61 4.08 -5.83
N GLN A 85 -13.50 4.80 -5.72
CA GLN A 85 -13.29 6.10 -6.35
C GLN A 85 -12.61 5.94 -7.73
N LYS A 86 -12.92 6.83 -8.69
CA LYS A 86 -12.31 6.78 -10.03
C LYS A 86 -10.78 6.88 -10.00
N LYS A 87 -10.24 7.70 -9.09
CA LYS A 87 -8.81 7.84 -8.79
C LYS A 87 -8.53 7.28 -7.39
N SER A 88 -7.57 6.37 -7.30
CA SER A 88 -6.99 5.88 -6.05
C SER A 88 -5.47 5.89 -6.15
N ASN A 89 -4.75 5.94 -5.02
CA ASN A 89 -3.29 6.04 -5.07
C ASN A 89 -2.66 4.78 -5.70
N ILE A 90 -3.22 3.60 -5.41
CA ILE A 90 -2.82 2.31 -5.98
C ILE A 90 -3.18 2.16 -7.46
N LYS A 91 -4.38 2.56 -7.92
CA LYS A 91 -4.69 2.61 -9.37
C LYS A 91 -3.65 3.45 -10.11
N THR A 92 -3.37 4.63 -9.56
CA THR A 92 -2.49 5.62 -10.17
C THR A 92 -1.00 5.22 -10.12
N GLY A 93 -0.60 4.34 -9.19
CA GLY A 93 0.78 3.88 -9.04
C GLY A 93 1.10 2.49 -9.63
N LEU A 94 0.10 1.68 -10.01
CA LEU A 94 0.32 0.28 -10.40
C LEU A 94 -0.57 -0.24 -11.55
N GLU A 95 -1.76 0.32 -11.78
CA GLU A 95 -2.71 -0.24 -12.75
C GLU A 95 -2.15 -0.25 -14.17
N ASP A 96 -1.50 0.84 -14.58
CA ASP A 96 -0.93 0.98 -15.92
C ASP A 96 0.25 0.01 -16.15
N ILE A 97 0.98 -0.31 -15.08
CA ILE A 97 2.02 -1.35 -15.10
C ILE A 97 1.37 -2.73 -15.26
N PHE A 98 0.39 -3.06 -14.42
CA PHE A 98 -0.27 -4.37 -14.44
C PHE A 98 -1.01 -4.63 -15.76
N PHE A 99 -1.65 -3.62 -16.34
CA PHE A 99 -2.23 -3.72 -17.68
C PHE A 99 -1.13 -3.90 -18.74
N HIS A 100 -0.14 -3.01 -18.79
CA HIS A 100 0.86 -3.04 -19.86
C HIS A 100 1.68 -4.35 -19.91
N TYR A 101 2.11 -4.88 -18.76
CA TYR A 101 2.90 -6.11 -18.75
C TYR A 101 2.06 -7.39 -18.80
N GLY A 102 0.73 -7.28 -18.86
CA GLY A 102 -0.17 -8.43 -18.96
C GLY A 102 -0.21 -9.26 -17.69
N VAL A 103 -0.53 -8.63 -16.56
CA VAL A 103 -0.78 -9.34 -15.30
C VAL A 103 -2.16 -9.98 -15.36
N ASP A 104 -2.22 -11.30 -15.19
CA ASP A 104 -3.43 -12.09 -15.44
C ASP A 104 -4.44 -11.97 -14.29
N LEU A 105 -3.94 -12.05 -13.05
CA LEU A 105 -4.75 -12.03 -11.83
C LEU A 105 -4.09 -11.19 -10.73
N VAL A 106 -4.90 -10.37 -10.05
CA VAL A 106 -4.48 -9.55 -8.90
C VAL A 106 -5.32 -9.95 -7.68
N ILE A 107 -4.68 -10.61 -6.71
CA ILE A 107 -5.30 -11.15 -5.50
C ILE A 107 -5.11 -10.19 -4.32
N GLN A 108 -6.21 -9.74 -3.71
CA GLN A 108 -6.19 -8.64 -2.76
C GLN A 108 -6.95 -8.99 -1.47
N SER A 109 -6.62 -8.31 -0.38
CA SER A 109 -7.15 -8.62 0.96
C SER A 109 -7.47 -7.33 1.71
N TYR A 110 -8.76 -7.01 1.80
CA TYR A 110 -9.23 -5.94 2.67
C TYR A 110 -10.69 -6.19 3.07
N GLY A 111 -10.97 -6.04 4.36
CA GLY A 111 -12.30 -6.23 4.91
C GLY A 111 -12.71 -7.69 5.09
N GLY A 112 -13.97 -7.91 5.51
CA GLY A 112 -14.52 -9.24 5.83
C GLY A 112 -15.25 -9.92 4.67
N ALA A 113 -15.13 -9.42 3.44
CA ALA A 113 -15.94 -9.84 2.29
C ALA A 113 -15.10 -10.40 1.12
N TYR A 114 -15.79 -11.04 0.18
CA TYR A 114 -15.27 -11.53 -1.09
C TYR A 114 -15.92 -10.78 -2.26
N GLU A 115 -15.12 -10.35 -3.23
CA GLU A 115 -15.60 -9.71 -4.46
C GLU A 115 -14.70 -10.07 -5.64
N ARG A 116 -15.30 -10.35 -6.80
CA ARG A 116 -14.62 -10.66 -8.05
C ARG A 116 -15.05 -9.69 -9.13
N THR A 117 -14.11 -9.05 -9.80
CA THR A 117 -14.37 -8.24 -10.99
C THR A 117 -14.36 -9.11 -12.26
N TYR A 118 -14.90 -8.58 -13.34
CA TYR A 118 -14.47 -8.93 -14.70
C TYR A 118 -13.05 -8.39 -14.97
N PRO A 119 -12.41 -8.69 -16.12
CA PRO A 119 -11.19 -8.00 -16.55
C PRO A 119 -11.36 -6.47 -16.55
N MET A 120 -10.45 -5.71 -15.91
CA MET A 120 -10.63 -4.27 -15.66
C MET A 120 -9.51 -3.37 -16.18
N LEU A 121 -9.89 -2.18 -16.66
CA LEU A 121 -9.00 -1.04 -16.91
C LEU A 121 -9.74 0.30 -16.66
N LYS A 122 -9.15 1.21 -15.88
CA LYS A 122 -9.63 2.59 -15.64
C LYS A 122 -11.12 2.69 -15.27
N ASN A 123 -11.57 1.80 -14.39
CA ASN A 123 -12.97 1.67 -13.94
C ASN A 123 -13.97 1.22 -15.02
N VAL A 124 -13.48 0.57 -16.09
CA VAL A 124 -14.29 -0.06 -17.16
C VAL A 124 -13.94 -1.55 -17.24
N ALA A 125 -14.95 -2.41 -17.42
CA ALA A 125 -14.73 -3.82 -17.71
C ALA A 125 -14.33 -3.98 -19.19
N THR A 126 -13.18 -4.61 -19.45
CA THR A 126 -12.68 -4.85 -20.82
C THR A 126 -13.33 -6.06 -21.50
N ALA A 127 -13.93 -6.95 -20.71
CA ALA A 127 -14.79 -8.05 -21.16
C ALA A 127 -15.85 -8.37 -20.08
N THR A 128 -16.86 -9.17 -20.42
CA THR A 128 -17.81 -9.76 -19.45
C THR A 128 -17.66 -11.28 -19.33
N ASN A 129 -16.46 -11.79 -19.60
CA ASN A 129 -16.07 -13.18 -19.50
C ASN A 129 -14.58 -13.30 -19.11
N TYR A 130 -14.06 -14.52 -19.06
CA TYR A 130 -12.70 -14.84 -18.63
C TYR A 130 -11.90 -15.65 -19.68
N SER A 131 -12.29 -15.55 -20.96
CA SER A 131 -11.66 -16.26 -22.09
C SER A 131 -10.86 -15.29 -22.95
N ASN A 132 -9.54 -15.46 -22.95
CA ASN A 132 -8.54 -14.53 -23.51
C ASN A 132 -8.80 -13.07 -23.07
N PRO A 133 -8.76 -12.78 -21.74
CA PRO A 133 -9.10 -11.47 -21.20
C PRO A 133 -8.08 -10.39 -21.59
N ASN A 134 -8.56 -9.29 -22.18
CA ASN A 134 -7.74 -8.12 -22.51
C ASN A 134 -7.65 -7.16 -21.31
N GLY A 135 -7.14 -7.64 -20.17
CA GLY A 135 -6.98 -6.86 -18.95
C GLY A 135 -6.87 -7.72 -17.68
N PRO A 136 -6.24 -7.23 -16.60
CA PRO A 136 -6.13 -8.00 -15.36
C PRO A 136 -7.50 -8.25 -14.69
N VAL A 137 -7.66 -9.45 -14.13
CA VAL A 137 -8.79 -9.78 -13.24
C VAL A 137 -8.41 -9.39 -11.80
N TYR A 138 -9.31 -8.74 -11.07
CA TYR A 138 -9.10 -8.37 -9.67
C TYR A 138 -10.05 -9.15 -8.77
N ILE A 139 -9.51 -9.69 -7.67
CA ILE A 139 -10.30 -10.36 -6.63
C ILE A 139 -9.94 -9.84 -5.24
N ILE A 140 -10.94 -9.67 -4.39
CA ILE A 140 -10.80 -9.44 -2.96
C ILE A 140 -11.17 -10.74 -2.25
N SER A 141 -10.28 -11.29 -1.43
CA SER A 141 -10.54 -12.42 -0.54
C SER A 141 -10.16 -12.05 0.90
N GLY A 142 -10.93 -11.15 1.50
CA GLY A 142 -10.67 -10.64 2.86
C GLY A 142 -11.25 -11.49 4.00
N SER A 143 -12.31 -12.26 3.74
CA SER A 143 -13.12 -13.05 4.70
C SER A 143 -12.39 -14.19 5.46
N ALA A 144 -11.06 -14.20 5.54
CA ALA A 144 -10.30 -15.16 6.32
C ALA A 144 -10.24 -14.82 7.84
N ASN A 145 -10.89 -13.73 8.26
CA ASN A 145 -10.95 -13.25 9.64
C ASN A 145 -12.37 -12.75 10.01
N HIS A 146 -12.69 -12.75 11.31
CA HIS A 146 -13.80 -11.96 11.86
C HIS A 146 -13.25 -10.62 12.32
N TYR A 147 -13.43 -9.57 11.52
CA TYR A 147 -13.38 -8.19 11.98
C TYR A 147 -14.77 -7.58 11.83
N ASP A 148 -15.29 -6.99 12.90
CA ASP A 148 -16.63 -6.40 13.00
C ASP A 148 -16.72 -5.11 12.15
N LEU A 149 -16.83 -5.31 10.84
CA LEU A 149 -16.91 -4.27 9.83
C LEU A 149 -18.02 -4.65 8.86
N GLU A 150 -19.20 -4.05 9.06
CA GLU A 150 -20.33 -4.13 8.14
C GLU A 150 -19.91 -3.60 6.75
N TYR A 151 -19.54 -4.51 5.85
CA TYR A 151 -19.21 -4.19 4.47
C TYR A 151 -20.46 -4.25 3.60
N ASN A 152 -21.30 -3.20 3.72
CA ASN A 152 -22.36 -2.97 2.75
C ASN A 152 -21.75 -2.79 1.36
N PHE A 153 -22.34 -3.49 0.39
CA PHE A 153 -22.03 -3.36 -1.03
C PHE A 153 -22.96 -2.32 -1.65
N THR A 154 -22.46 -1.48 -2.57
CA THR A 154 -23.29 -0.51 -3.30
C THR A 154 -24.41 -1.22 -4.06
N ASP A 155 -25.61 -0.66 -3.97
CA ASP A 155 -26.79 -1.12 -4.70
C ASP A 155 -27.31 -0.02 -5.64
N PRO A 156 -27.49 -0.27 -6.95
CA PRO A 156 -27.22 -1.51 -7.66
C PRO A 156 -25.72 -1.86 -7.78
N ALA A 157 -25.44 -3.13 -8.09
CA ALA A 157 -24.11 -3.54 -8.51
C ALA A 157 -23.68 -2.81 -9.81
N PRO A 158 -22.44 -2.29 -9.91
CA PRO A 158 -21.91 -1.83 -11.18
C PRO A 158 -21.65 -3.03 -12.11
N ASN A 159 -21.78 -2.79 -13.41
CA ASN A 159 -21.62 -3.78 -14.49
C ASN A 159 -20.31 -4.58 -14.46
N TRP A 160 -19.24 -4.05 -13.86
CA TRP A 160 -17.94 -4.70 -13.77
C TRP A 160 -17.76 -5.66 -12.58
N SER A 161 -18.62 -5.59 -11.57
CA SER A 161 -18.57 -6.53 -10.44
C SER A 161 -19.31 -7.81 -10.82
N ALA A 162 -18.57 -8.91 -10.93
CA ALA A 162 -19.06 -10.17 -11.47
C ALA A 162 -19.67 -11.08 -10.40
N PHE A 163 -19.12 -11.04 -9.18
CA PHE A 163 -19.66 -11.75 -8.02
C PHE A 163 -19.29 -11.04 -6.71
N ARG A 164 -20.19 -11.07 -5.73
CA ARG A 164 -20.05 -10.41 -4.42
C ARG A 164 -20.62 -11.28 -3.32
N PHE A 165 -19.87 -11.48 -2.24
CA PHE A 165 -20.31 -12.26 -1.08
C PHE A 165 -19.81 -11.63 0.23
N VAL A 166 -20.72 -11.46 1.19
CA VAL A 166 -20.42 -11.06 2.56
C VAL A 166 -21.28 -11.90 3.49
N ASN A 167 -20.67 -12.51 4.50
CA ASN A 167 -21.36 -13.26 5.55
C ASN A 167 -20.45 -13.34 6.77
N GLU A 168 -20.80 -12.61 7.82
CA GLU A 168 -20.00 -12.48 9.05
C GLU A 168 -19.76 -13.83 9.75
N SER A 169 -20.69 -14.79 9.61
CA SER A 169 -20.60 -16.12 10.21
C SER A 169 -19.84 -17.14 9.35
N VAL A 170 -19.38 -16.79 8.14
CA VAL A 170 -18.73 -17.72 7.21
C VAL A 170 -17.35 -17.20 6.80
N LEU A 171 -16.31 -17.73 7.46
CA LEU A 171 -14.94 -17.55 7.03
C LEU A 171 -14.73 -18.23 5.66
N THR A 172 -14.13 -17.51 4.71
CA THR A 172 -13.79 -18.06 3.38
C THR A 172 -12.34 -17.84 3.00
N VAL A 173 -11.81 -18.71 2.14
CA VAL A 173 -10.43 -18.67 1.66
C VAL A 173 -10.37 -19.03 0.17
N GLY A 174 -9.45 -18.40 -0.55
CA GLY A 174 -9.17 -18.69 -1.95
C GLY A 174 -8.34 -19.96 -2.15
N ARG A 175 -8.73 -20.79 -3.11
CA ARG A 175 -7.93 -21.88 -3.68
C ARG A 175 -7.59 -21.54 -5.12
N LEU A 176 -6.31 -21.30 -5.38
CA LEU A 176 -5.78 -21.07 -6.73
C LEU A 176 -5.16 -22.37 -7.27
N ARG A 177 -5.60 -22.82 -8.44
CA ARG A 177 -5.09 -24.02 -9.13
C ARG A 177 -4.78 -23.68 -10.58
N VAL A 178 -3.50 -23.53 -10.89
CA VAL A 178 -3.03 -23.46 -12.29
C VAL A 178 -3.06 -24.86 -12.88
N VAL A 179 -3.91 -25.07 -13.89
CA VAL A 179 -4.17 -26.40 -14.47
C VAL A 179 -3.15 -26.72 -15.55
N ASN A 180 -2.80 -25.73 -16.37
CA ASN A 180 -1.77 -25.79 -17.40
C ASN A 180 -1.38 -24.35 -17.83
N ALA A 181 -0.66 -24.20 -18.94
CA ALA A 181 -0.25 -22.90 -19.46
C ALA A 181 -1.41 -22.01 -19.94
N SER A 182 -2.62 -22.53 -20.13
CA SER A 182 -3.76 -21.79 -20.71
C SER A 182 -5.07 -21.86 -19.90
N ALA A 183 -5.09 -22.59 -18.79
CA ALA A 183 -6.21 -22.59 -17.84
C ALA A 183 -5.73 -22.41 -16.38
N LEU A 184 -6.26 -21.39 -15.73
CA LEU A 184 -6.10 -21.07 -14.31
C LEU A 184 -7.48 -21.08 -13.65
N GLU A 185 -7.63 -21.89 -12.61
CA GLU A 185 -8.88 -22.10 -11.87
C GLU A 185 -8.78 -21.48 -10.48
N TYR A 186 -9.83 -20.78 -10.03
CA TYR A 186 -9.91 -20.20 -8.70
C TYR A 186 -11.26 -20.52 -8.06
N GLU A 187 -11.23 -21.06 -6.84
CA GLU A 187 -12.42 -21.27 -5.99
C GLU A 187 -12.34 -20.38 -4.75
N GLN A 188 -13.42 -19.70 -4.38
CA GLN A 188 -13.60 -19.20 -3.02
C GLN A 188 -14.38 -20.25 -2.23
N VAL A 189 -13.82 -20.75 -1.13
CA VAL A 189 -14.44 -21.83 -0.34
C VAL A 189 -14.66 -21.44 1.12
N ASN A 190 -15.72 -21.96 1.73
CA ASN A 190 -15.96 -21.90 3.17
C ASN A 190 -14.90 -22.72 3.93
N VAL A 191 -14.24 -22.12 4.91
CA VAL A 191 -13.19 -22.76 5.72
C VAL A 191 -13.72 -23.93 6.55
N LYS A 192 -15.01 -23.90 6.95
CA LYS A 192 -15.60 -24.87 7.88
C LYS A 192 -15.95 -26.22 7.26
N ASP A 193 -16.43 -26.21 6.02
CA ASP A 193 -16.99 -27.40 5.34
C ASP A 193 -16.44 -27.59 3.91
N SER A 194 -15.56 -26.70 3.43
CA SER A 194 -15.05 -26.69 2.05
C SER A 194 -16.12 -26.56 0.94
N SER A 195 -17.32 -26.09 1.27
CA SER A 195 -18.31 -25.71 0.24
C SER A 195 -17.80 -24.55 -0.62
N VAL A 196 -18.03 -24.66 -1.93
CA VAL A 196 -17.67 -23.62 -2.90
C VAL A 196 -18.70 -22.49 -2.84
N ILE A 197 -18.23 -21.27 -2.60
CA ILE A 197 -19.02 -20.04 -2.57
C ILE A 197 -19.04 -19.39 -3.96
N ASP A 198 -17.89 -19.41 -4.65
CA ASP A 198 -17.72 -18.94 -6.01
C ASP A 198 -16.60 -19.74 -6.70
N THR A 199 -16.68 -19.90 -8.02
CA THR A 199 -15.62 -20.53 -8.82
C THR A 199 -15.59 -19.95 -10.24
N PHE A 200 -14.39 -19.74 -10.76
CA PHE A 200 -14.18 -19.29 -12.13
C PHE A 200 -12.87 -19.81 -12.71
N VAL A 201 -12.78 -19.84 -14.04
CA VAL A 201 -11.59 -20.24 -14.77
C VAL A 201 -11.20 -19.11 -15.71
N ILE A 202 -9.97 -18.62 -15.59
CA ILE A 202 -9.32 -17.79 -16.61
C ILE A 202 -8.74 -18.74 -17.65
N GLN A 203 -9.21 -18.59 -18.89
CA GLN A 203 -8.62 -19.21 -20.06
C GLN A 203 -7.77 -18.15 -20.76
N GLN A 204 -6.49 -18.41 -20.98
CA GLN A 204 -5.59 -17.49 -21.66
C GLN A 204 -4.65 -18.26 -22.59
N GLU A 205 -4.95 -18.23 -23.88
CA GLU A 205 -4.15 -18.86 -24.92
C GLU A 205 -3.01 -17.95 -25.40
N HIS A 206 -3.06 -16.64 -25.11
CA HIS A 206 -2.20 -15.63 -25.72
C HIS A 206 -1.54 -14.74 -24.66
N HIS A 207 -0.58 -15.31 -23.93
CA HIS A 207 0.22 -14.59 -22.93
C HIS A 207 1.13 -13.54 -23.55
N GLY A 208 0.94 -12.29 -23.13
CA GLY A 208 1.65 -11.14 -23.66
C GLY A 208 1.26 -9.86 -22.95
N GLN A 209 1.62 -8.73 -23.55
CA GLN A 209 1.24 -7.38 -23.09
C GLN A 209 -0.18 -7.05 -23.56
N PHE A 210 -1.04 -6.50 -22.70
CA PHE A 210 -2.35 -6.00 -23.14
C PHE A 210 -2.19 -4.64 -23.84
N SER A 211 -2.91 -4.42 -24.95
CA SER A 211 -2.98 -3.10 -25.58
C SER A 211 -4.40 -2.53 -25.65
N MET A 212 -4.47 -1.20 -25.61
CA MET A 212 -5.65 -0.42 -25.96
C MET A 212 -6.12 -0.65 -27.41
N GLN A 213 -5.27 -1.20 -28.29
CA GLN A 213 -5.66 -1.57 -29.66
C GLN A 213 -6.47 -2.87 -29.72
N ASP A 214 -6.39 -3.74 -28.71
CA ASP A 214 -7.12 -5.01 -28.65
C ASP A 214 -8.52 -4.85 -28.01
N LEU A 215 -8.85 -3.64 -27.56
CA LEU A 215 -10.12 -3.27 -26.96
C LEU A 215 -11.08 -2.71 -28.02
N SER A 216 -12.38 -2.98 -27.88
CA SER A 216 -13.38 -2.42 -28.78
C SER A 216 -13.52 -0.90 -28.58
N SER A 217 -13.83 -0.18 -29.66
CA SER A 217 -13.79 1.30 -29.69
C SER A 217 -14.73 1.98 -28.67
N ASN A 218 -15.81 1.31 -28.26
CA ASN A 218 -16.68 1.79 -27.18
C ASN A 218 -16.02 1.69 -25.80
N ILE A 219 -15.25 0.63 -25.54
CA ILE A 219 -14.51 0.43 -24.28
C ILE A 219 -13.36 1.43 -24.21
N VAL A 220 -12.62 1.62 -25.32
CA VAL A 220 -11.57 2.64 -25.43
C VAL A 220 -12.13 4.04 -25.13
N ALA A 221 -13.27 4.40 -25.70
CA ALA A 221 -13.90 5.71 -25.44
C ALA A 221 -14.39 5.89 -24.00
N GLU A 222 -14.83 4.82 -23.33
CA GLU A 222 -15.21 4.86 -21.92
C GLU A 222 -13.99 4.93 -20.98
N VAL A 223 -12.90 4.25 -21.33
CA VAL A 223 -11.59 4.31 -20.64
C VAL A 223 -11.02 5.74 -20.76
N ASP A 224 -10.94 6.30 -21.97
CA ASP A 224 -10.46 7.68 -22.19
C ASP A 224 -11.31 8.71 -21.42
N LYS A 225 -12.64 8.52 -21.39
CA LYS A 225 -13.53 9.35 -20.57
C LYS A 225 -13.22 9.24 -19.08
N ASN A 226 -13.03 8.03 -18.56
CA ASN A 226 -12.69 7.83 -17.14
C ASN A 226 -11.29 8.37 -16.78
N ILE A 227 -10.33 8.34 -17.72
CA ILE A 227 -9.03 9.00 -17.56
C ILE A 227 -9.21 10.51 -17.47
N VAL A 228 -10.01 11.12 -18.35
CA VAL A 228 -10.32 12.57 -18.32
C VAL A 228 -11.05 12.96 -17.03
N ASP A 229 -12.06 12.19 -16.62
CA ASP A 229 -12.79 12.41 -15.36
C ASP A 229 -11.89 12.31 -14.11
N ALA A 230 -10.81 11.53 -14.18
CA ALA A 230 -9.78 11.42 -13.14
C ALA A 230 -8.69 12.51 -13.19
N GLY A 231 -8.78 13.44 -14.17
CA GLY A 231 -7.81 14.52 -14.39
C GLY A 231 -6.56 14.13 -15.19
N GLY A 232 -6.57 12.95 -15.83
CA GLY A 232 -5.51 12.48 -16.73
C GLY A 232 -5.63 13.04 -18.15
N LYS A 233 -4.73 12.59 -19.03
CA LYS A 233 -4.80 12.83 -20.49
C LYS A 233 -5.25 11.54 -21.18
N PRO A 234 -6.22 11.58 -22.09
CA PRO A 234 -6.63 10.41 -22.87
C PRO A 234 -5.56 10.03 -23.90
N GLY A 235 -5.56 8.77 -24.34
CA GLY A 235 -4.60 8.21 -25.28
C GLY A 235 -3.82 7.00 -24.76
N HIS A 236 -2.84 6.56 -25.58
CA HIS A 236 -2.07 5.33 -25.34
C HIS A 236 -1.18 5.43 -24.10
N LEU A 237 -1.10 4.34 -23.31
CA LEU A 237 -0.18 4.21 -22.18
C LEU A 237 1.27 4.42 -22.64
N ASN A 238 1.87 5.53 -22.24
CA ASN A 238 3.26 5.81 -22.58
C ASN A 238 4.21 5.17 -21.55
N ILE A 239 4.80 4.05 -21.93
CA ILE A 239 5.71 3.25 -21.11
C ILE A 239 6.97 4.05 -20.75
N ASP A 240 7.41 4.96 -21.62
CA ASP A 240 8.58 5.82 -21.37
C ASP A 240 8.25 6.99 -20.41
N GLU A 241 6.97 7.38 -20.31
CA GLU A 241 6.51 8.26 -19.21
C GLU A 241 6.48 7.51 -17.89
N LEU A 242 6.02 6.25 -17.84
CA LEU A 242 6.13 5.41 -16.63
C LEU A 242 7.61 5.26 -16.20
N LYS A 243 8.51 4.98 -17.14
CA LYS A 243 9.96 4.80 -16.88
C LYS A 243 10.73 6.09 -16.60
N ALA A 244 10.11 7.27 -16.73
CA ALA A 244 10.81 8.54 -16.56
C ALA A 244 11.33 8.71 -15.12
N PRO A 245 12.56 9.24 -14.91
CA PRO A 245 13.12 9.44 -13.57
C PRO A 245 12.41 10.54 -12.77
N LYS A 246 11.71 11.46 -13.45
CA LYS A 246 10.60 12.22 -12.87
C LYS A 246 9.33 11.41 -13.06
N SER A 247 9.18 10.34 -12.29
CA SER A 247 8.05 9.43 -12.48
C SER A 247 6.74 10.20 -12.28
N PRO A 248 5.72 9.97 -13.13
CA PRO A 248 4.38 10.51 -12.92
C PRO A 248 3.88 10.24 -11.50
N VAL A 249 4.30 9.12 -10.88
CA VAL A 249 4.00 8.76 -9.49
C VAL A 249 4.35 9.86 -8.48
N GLU A 250 5.45 10.61 -8.63
CA GLU A 250 5.74 11.70 -7.68
C GLU A 250 4.71 12.84 -7.81
N ALA A 251 4.42 13.27 -9.04
CA ALA A 251 3.44 14.33 -9.33
C ALA A 251 1.97 13.89 -9.18
N LEU A 252 1.70 12.58 -9.08
CA LEU A 252 0.37 11.99 -8.95
C LEU A 252 0.03 11.55 -7.52
N LEU A 253 1.04 11.18 -6.73
CA LEU A 253 0.98 10.97 -5.28
C LEU A 253 1.19 12.28 -4.49
N GLU A 254 1.65 13.36 -5.12
CA GLU A 254 1.34 14.73 -4.69
C GLU A 254 -0.18 14.97 -4.81
N GLY A 255 -0.93 14.37 -3.88
CA GLY A 255 -2.37 14.56 -3.72
C GLY A 255 -2.71 16.03 -3.52
N ASP A 256 -3.89 16.45 -4.00
CA ASP A 256 -4.19 17.87 -4.26
C ASP A 256 -3.98 18.77 -3.03
N THR A 257 -2.88 19.53 -3.04
CA THR A 257 -2.55 20.53 -2.01
C THR A 257 -3.52 21.72 -2.04
N LYS A 258 -4.47 21.76 -2.98
CA LYS A 258 -5.68 22.60 -2.92
C LYS A 258 -6.80 21.99 -2.09
N LEU A 259 -6.51 21.06 -1.18
CA LEU A 259 -7.30 20.95 0.05
C LEU A 259 -7.14 22.26 0.83
N ARG A 260 -7.90 23.27 0.37
CA ARG A 260 -8.03 24.58 1.01
C ARG A 260 -8.54 24.30 2.41
N ILE A 261 -7.66 24.37 3.39
CA ILE A 261 -8.06 24.51 4.78
C ILE A 261 -8.76 25.87 4.85
N ILE A 262 -10.08 25.85 4.68
CA ILE A 262 -10.95 26.96 5.06
C ILE A 262 -10.93 26.95 6.59
N ILE A 263 -9.85 27.51 7.15
CA ILE A 263 -9.86 27.96 8.53
C ILE A 263 -11.01 28.96 8.57
N GLY A 264 -12.09 28.57 9.23
CA GLY A 264 -13.23 29.43 9.52
C GLY A 264 -12.79 30.55 10.45
N GLY A 265 -12.14 31.56 9.86
CA GLY A 265 -11.47 32.65 10.54
C GLY A 265 -12.48 33.59 11.19
N SER A 266 -13.09 33.15 12.28
CA SER A 266 -13.92 33.97 13.15
C SER A 266 -13.15 35.26 13.47
N CYS A 267 -13.72 36.40 13.11
CA CYS A 267 -13.01 37.69 13.05
C CYS A 267 -12.39 38.12 14.39
N ALA A 268 -12.81 37.52 15.52
CA ALA A 268 -12.20 37.68 16.82
C ALA A 268 -10.71 37.26 16.87
N GLY A 269 -10.32 36.19 16.16
CA GLY A 269 -8.96 35.63 16.26
C GLY A 269 -7.87 36.56 15.71
N VAL A 270 -8.13 37.20 14.56
CA VAL A 270 -7.17 38.11 13.91
C VAL A 270 -6.92 39.36 14.77
N ALA A 271 -7.95 39.86 15.46
CA ALA A 271 -7.83 41.00 16.36
C ALA A 271 -6.86 40.73 17.52
N VAL A 272 -6.93 39.54 18.15
CA VAL A 272 -6.04 39.16 19.27
C VAL A 272 -4.58 39.07 18.83
N ILE A 273 -4.32 38.48 17.65
CA ILE A 273 -2.97 38.37 17.08
C ILE A 273 -2.40 39.78 16.78
N LEU A 274 -3.15 40.65 16.12
CA LEU A 274 -2.69 42.02 15.82
C LEU A 274 -2.47 42.85 17.10
N VAL A 275 -3.35 42.75 18.10
CA VAL A 275 -3.18 43.46 19.39
C VAL A 275 -1.92 43.00 20.12
N SER A 276 -1.66 41.69 20.19
CA SER A 276 -0.45 41.15 20.83
C SER A 276 0.84 41.59 20.12
N MET A 277 0.86 41.59 18.77
CA MET A 277 1.99 42.13 18.00
C MET A 277 2.20 43.63 18.25
N PHE A 278 1.14 44.44 18.31
CA PHE A 278 1.24 45.88 18.62
C PHE A 278 1.77 46.15 20.04
N ILE A 279 1.43 45.31 21.01
CA ILE A 279 1.97 45.39 22.38
C ILE A 279 3.47 45.09 22.39
N PHE A 280 3.91 44.03 21.70
CA PHE A 280 5.33 43.68 21.60
C PHE A 280 6.14 44.76 20.86
N ALA A 281 5.63 45.26 19.73
CA ALA A 281 6.26 46.32 18.94
C ALA A 281 6.40 47.66 19.71
N LYS A 282 5.47 47.98 20.62
CA LYS A 282 5.61 49.11 21.56
C LYS A 282 6.67 48.85 22.63
N LYS A 283 6.79 47.61 23.12
CA LYS A 283 7.75 47.24 24.19
C LYS A 283 9.21 47.30 23.71
N CYS A 284 9.49 46.92 22.46
CA CYS A 284 10.84 46.90 21.89
C CYS A 284 11.41 48.28 21.46
N LYS A 285 10.67 49.40 21.61
CA LYS A 285 11.05 50.71 21.02
C LYS A 285 11.54 51.79 22.01
N ARG A 286 12.00 51.45 23.22
CA ARG A 286 12.51 52.44 24.20
C ARG A 286 13.86 52.10 24.85
N LYS A 287 14.90 52.83 24.39
CA LYS A 287 16.28 52.95 24.92
C LYS A 287 17.15 51.68 24.80
N SER A 288 18.48 51.77 24.68
CA SER A 288 19.36 52.96 24.78
C SER A 288 20.31 53.14 23.58
N LYS A 289 20.95 54.32 23.48
CA LYS A 289 22.14 54.57 22.65
C LYS A 289 23.40 54.39 23.51
N SER A 290 24.53 53.96 22.93
CA SER A 290 25.72 54.82 22.72
C SER A 290 26.99 54.06 22.29
N THR A 291 27.81 54.72 21.45
CA THR A 291 29.28 54.62 21.29
C THR A 291 30.00 53.33 20.84
N ARG A 292 30.64 53.46 19.66
CA ARG A 292 32.00 53.01 19.22
C ARG A 292 32.93 52.44 20.33
N ARG A 293 33.92 51.58 20.05
CA ARG A 293 35.06 51.78 19.10
C ARG A 293 35.98 50.53 19.06
N TRP A 294 36.75 50.37 17.96
CA TRP A 294 37.71 49.28 17.66
C TRP A 294 37.02 47.91 17.43
N GLU A 295 37.42 47.01 16.52
CA GLU A 295 38.73 46.53 16.02
C GLU A 295 39.53 45.67 17.00
N GLN A 296 40.02 44.53 16.47
CA GLN A 296 41.00 43.59 17.06
C GLN A 296 40.68 43.00 18.44
N MET A 297 40.40 41.68 18.46
CA MET A 297 41.39 40.75 19.03
C MET A 297 41.20 39.34 18.46
N ASP A 298 42.31 38.81 17.91
CA ASP A 298 42.49 37.43 17.51
C ASP A 298 42.52 36.45 18.69
N ILE A 299 42.38 35.14 18.38
CA ILE A 299 42.95 34.00 19.13
C ILE A 299 42.34 33.78 20.55
N ASN A 300 41.91 32.57 20.94
CA ASN A 300 42.65 31.32 20.82
C ASN A 300 41.78 30.05 20.81
N TYR A 301 42.24 29.00 20.11
CA TYR A 301 41.75 27.65 20.30
C TYR A 301 42.39 27.01 21.53
N GLY A 302 41.64 26.86 22.63
CA GLY A 302 42.03 25.93 23.68
C GLY A 302 41.51 26.19 25.09
N LYS A 303 40.54 25.39 25.51
CA LYS A 303 40.67 24.62 26.76
C LYS A 303 39.83 23.35 26.72
N LYS A 304 40.26 22.35 27.49
CA LYS A 304 39.81 20.95 27.39
C LYS A 304 38.45 20.77 28.07
N PHE A 305 37.62 19.89 27.52
CA PHE A 305 36.55 19.25 28.28
C PHE A 305 37.15 18.39 29.41
N TYR A 306 36.30 18.13 30.42
CA TYR A 306 36.43 17.26 31.61
C TYR A 306 36.53 17.99 32.95
N THR A 307 35.43 17.92 33.70
CA THR A 307 35.35 18.05 35.15
C THR A 307 34.46 16.92 35.67
N LYS A 308 34.86 16.29 36.79
CA LYS A 308 34.12 15.18 37.41
C LYS A 308 32.84 15.67 38.10
N ALA A 309 31.84 14.80 38.19
CA ALA A 309 30.83 14.91 39.25
C ALA A 309 31.44 14.46 40.60
N PRO A 310 31.02 15.06 41.74
CA PRO A 310 31.41 14.61 43.07
C PRO A 310 30.63 13.37 43.53
N GLU A 311 31.06 12.82 44.65
CA GLU A 311 30.64 11.56 45.28
C GLU A 311 30.08 11.87 46.68
N LYS A 312 29.22 10.98 47.22
CA LYS A 312 28.83 10.88 48.66
C LYS A 312 28.01 12.06 49.25
N ASP A 313 27.16 11.91 50.26
CA ASP A 313 26.44 10.74 50.84
C ASP A 313 24.91 11.13 50.88
N GLU A 314 23.96 10.81 51.77
CA GLU A 314 23.85 10.17 53.12
C GLU A 314 22.51 9.38 53.23
N ASP A 315 22.37 8.59 54.30
CA ASP A 315 21.38 7.52 54.54
C ASP A 315 19.95 7.94 54.98
N ASN A 316 19.01 6.98 55.00
CA ASN A 316 18.04 6.74 56.10
C ASN A 316 17.17 5.46 55.85
N ASP A 317 17.59 4.37 56.48
CA ASP A 317 16.83 3.27 57.12
C ASP A 317 15.45 2.80 56.60
N PHE A 318 15.39 1.52 56.20
CA PHE A 318 14.33 0.61 56.68
C PHE A 318 14.82 -0.86 56.69
N GLU A 319 15.12 -1.40 57.88
CA GLU A 319 15.44 -2.82 58.08
C GLU A 319 14.17 -3.69 58.16
N ILE A 320 14.30 -4.99 57.81
CA ILE A 320 13.90 -6.13 58.66
C ILE A 320 14.43 -7.44 58.03
N ASP A 321 14.96 -8.31 58.89
CA ASP A 321 15.50 -9.65 58.56
C ASP A 321 14.47 -10.58 57.88
N MET A 322 14.80 -11.49 56.96
CA MET A 322 15.85 -12.55 56.94
C MET A 322 15.57 -13.76 57.84
N SER A 323 15.19 -14.88 57.22
CA SER A 323 15.55 -16.26 57.61
C SER A 323 15.46 -17.10 56.31
N GLU A 324 16.57 -17.63 55.79
CA GLU A 324 17.00 -19.03 55.99
C GLU A 324 15.84 -20.04 55.82
N GLY A 325 15.81 -20.98 54.88
CA GLY A 325 16.79 -21.67 54.02
C GLY A 325 16.08 -22.96 53.51
N THR A 326 16.66 -23.92 52.80
CA THR A 326 18.03 -24.15 52.30
C THR A 326 17.96 -24.99 51.00
N GLU A 327 18.89 -24.72 50.06
CA GLU A 327 19.56 -25.60 49.06
C GLU A 327 18.80 -26.71 48.24
N PRO A 328 19.30 -27.08 47.04
CA PRO A 328 18.52 -27.83 46.04
C PRO A 328 18.82 -29.35 45.96
N THR A 329 17.85 -30.12 45.44
CA THR A 329 18.03 -31.55 45.08
C THR A 329 17.95 -31.80 43.57
N ARG A 330 19.12 -31.96 42.94
CA ARG A 330 19.28 -32.61 41.62
C ARG A 330 19.43 -34.13 41.82
N LYS A 331 18.69 -34.96 41.07
CA LYS A 331 19.20 -36.24 40.50
C LYS A 331 18.20 -36.98 39.60
N LEU A 332 18.72 -37.45 38.47
CA LEU A 332 18.52 -38.75 37.80
C LEU A 332 17.11 -39.35 37.70
N LEU A 333 16.67 -39.57 36.45
CA LEU A 333 16.12 -40.85 36.01
C LEU A 333 16.93 -41.34 34.81
N ASN A 334 17.33 -42.61 34.84
CA ASN A 334 17.88 -43.34 33.69
C ASN A 334 16.77 -44.21 33.09
N ALA A 335 16.99 -44.70 31.87
CA ALA A 335 16.21 -45.81 31.31
C ALA A 335 16.62 -47.15 31.93
N ASP A 336 15.71 -48.15 31.91
CA ASP A 336 15.86 -49.35 31.06
C ASP A 336 14.67 -50.32 31.24
N ASN A 337 14.45 -51.17 30.22
CA ASN A 337 13.37 -52.17 30.02
C ASN A 337 11.97 -51.61 29.73
#